data_AF-A0A2I1FP95-F1
#
_entry.id   AF-A0A2I1FP95-F1
#
_cell.length_a   1.000
_cell.length_b   1.000
_cell.length_c   1.000
_cell.angle_alpha   90.00
_cell.angle_beta   90.00
_cell.angle_gamma   90.00
#
_symmetry.space_group_name_H-M   'P 1'
#
loop_
_entity.id
_entity.type
_entity.pdbx_description
1 polymer ?
#
loop_
_entity_poly.entity_id
_entity_poly.type
_entity_poly.pdbx_seq_one_letter_code
_entity_poly.pdbx_strand_id
1 'polypeptide(L)'
;MKLGPVTALVDFAKEYKEKKLRSFSSYKTKKELNEMLCKYGIVSGDITCIPQFIPPTHTINESTPKFKLCIDNILRRIKNMGPVVNSNKSMQCKYISTILHTAVSILDDLVITPQANIIGEENTGRVDYTIKKIISELLKEIICITEGKQNQATMDEYNYEQEKMEG
;
A
#
# COMPACT_ATOMS: atom_id res chain seq x y z
N MET A 1 23.03 -26.34 33.85
CA MET A 1 21.99 -25.81 34.77
C MET A 1 20.80 -25.37 33.93
N LYS A 2 19.58 -25.86 34.22
CA LYS A 2 18.37 -25.36 33.53
C LYS A 2 18.10 -23.94 34.02
N LEU A 3 18.20 -22.95 33.13
CA LEU A 3 17.87 -21.56 33.47
C LEU A 3 16.40 -21.48 33.91
N GLY A 4 16.14 -20.73 34.98
CA GLY A 4 14.79 -20.54 35.50
C GLY A 4 13.92 -19.70 34.55
N PRO A 5 12.58 -19.74 34.70
CA PRO A 5 11.63 -19.08 33.79
C PRO A 5 11.88 -17.58 33.62
N VAL A 6 12.33 -16.89 34.68
CA VAL A 6 12.61 -15.46 34.67
C VAL A 6 13.82 -15.12 33.80
N THR A 7 14.88 -15.93 33.87
CA THR A 7 16.08 -15.71 33.05
C THR A 7 15.78 -15.96 31.58
N ALA A 8 14.99 -17.01 31.28
CA ALA A 8 14.52 -17.27 29.91
C ALA A 8 13.69 -16.10 29.35
N LEU A 9 12.86 -15.45 30.16
CA LEU A 9 12.08 -14.28 29.75
C LEU A 9 12.96 -13.05 29.47
N VAL A 10 14.00 -12.84 30.29
CA VAL A 10 14.97 -11.74 30.12
C VAL A 10 15.79 -11.94 28.84
N ASP A 11 16.26 -13.16 28.60
CA ASP A 11 17.01 -13.50 27.39
C ASP A 11 16.13 -13.36 26.15
N PHE A 12 14.87 -13.79 26.20
CA PHE A 12 13.89 -13.58 25.13
C PHE A 12 13.65 -12.10 24.84
N ALA A 13 13.47 -11.26 25.87
CA ALA A 13 13.29 -9.83 25.70
C ALA A 13 14.53 -9.14 25.11
N LYS A 14 15.72 -9.61 25.47
CA LYS A 14 17.00 -9.12 24.93
C LYS A 14 17.16 -9.52 23.46
N GLU A 15 16.90 -10.78 23.12
CA GLU A 15 16.92 -11.28 21.75
C GLU A 15 15.90 -10.54 20.85
N TYR A 16 14.69 -10.27 21.37
CA TYR A 16 13.67 -9.47 20.67
C TYR A 16 14.12 -8.03 20.41
N LYS A 17 14.82 -7.42 21.38
CA LYS A 17 15.34 -6.06 21.25
C LYS A 17 16.49 -5.96 20.23
N GLU A 18 17.27 -7.04 20.10
CA GLU A 18 18.34 -7.17 19.09
C GLU A 18 17.78 -7.48 17.69
N LYS A 19 16.70 -8.28 17.58
CA LYS A 19 15.98 -8.58 16.34
C LYS A 19 14.99 -7.48 15.92
N LYS A 20 15.28 -6.21 16.19
CA LYS A 20 14.37 -5.12 15.83
C LYS A 20 14.21 -5.06 14.30
N LEU A 21 13.02 -5.43 13.83
CA LEU A 21 12.68 -5.40 12.41
C LEU A 21 12.97 -4.02 11.84
N ARG A 22 13.67 -4.02 10.70
CA ARG A 22 14.10 -2.79 10.04
C ARG A 22 12.88 -2.11 9.39
N SER A 23 12.84 -0.79 9.39
CA SER A 23 11.76 -0.08 8.69
C SER A 23 11.94 -0.22 7.18
N PHE A 24 10.88 -0.50 6.42
CA PHE A 24 10.96 -0.48 4.94
C PHE A 24 11.52 0.84 4.39
N SER A 25 11.18 1.97 5.02
CA SER A 25 11.68 3.29 4.63
C SER A 25 13.16 3.55 4.93
N SER A 26 13.86 2.59 5.53
CA SER A 26 15.27 2.73 5.91
C SER A 26 16.25 2.20 4.87
N TYR A 27 15.78 1.56 3.79
CA TYR A 27 16.60 1.25 2.61
C TYR A 27 16.70 2.52 1.75
N LYS A 28 17.73 3.33 1.99
CA LYS A 28 17.87 4.65 1.35
C LYS A 28 18.88 4.64 0.22
N THR A 29 19.78 3.66 0.20
CA THR A 29 20.88 3.58 -0.75
C THR A 29 20.70 2.40 -1.70
N LYS A 30 21.22 2.54 -2.92
CA LYS A 30 21.29 1.45 -3.91
C LYS A 30 22.02 0.22 -3.35
N LYS A 31 23.04 0.44 -2.51
CA LYS A 31 23.80 -0.63 -1.86
C LYS A 31 22.90 -1.47 -0.93
N GLU A 32 22.16 -0.83 -0.04
CA GLU A 32 21.27 -1.53 0.89
C GLU A 32 20.14 -2.27 0.17
N LEU A 33 19.60 -1.68 -0.91
CA LEU A 33 18.62 -2.36 -1.76
C LEU A 33 19.22 -3.60 -2.43
N ASN A 34 20.42 -3.48 -3.01
CA ASN A 34 21.11 -4.61 -3.63
C ASN A 34 21.42 -5.73 -2.62
N GLU A 35 21.90 -5.38 -1.42
CA GLU A 35 22.14 -6.35 -0.34
C GLU A 35 20.86 -7.09 0.04
N MET A 36 19.73 -6.38 0.14
CA MET A 36 18.42 -6.97 0.41
C MET A 36 17.99 -7.92 -0.72
N LEU A 37 18.07 -7.48 -1.97
CA LEU A 37 17.70 -8.29 -3.15
C LEU A 37 18.55 -9.57 -3.27
N CYS A 38 19.85 -9.49 -2.98
CA CYS A 38 20.75 -10.65 -2.98
C CYS A 38 20.31 -11.75 -2.00
N LYS A 39 19.73 -11.39 -0.83
CA LYS A 39 19.21 -12.38 0.12
C LYS A 39 18.08 -13.24 -0.46
N TYR A 40 17.31 -12.67 -1.39
CA TYR A 40 16.22 -13.35 -2.09
C TYR A 40 16.70 -13.99 -3.41
N GLY A 41 18.01 -14.13 -3.62
CA GLY A 41 18.58 -14.73 -4.82
C GLY A 41 18.54 -13.85 -6.06
N ILE A 42 18.20 -12.56 -5.92
CA ILE A 42 18.16 -11.60 -7.03
C ILE A 42 19.55 -10.98 -7.16
N VAL A 43 20.41 -11.65 -7.93
CA VAL A 43 21.83 -11.27 -8.12
C VAL A 43 21.99 -10.47 -9.40
N SER A 44 21.56 -9.21 -9.40
CA SER A 44 21.93 -8.21 -10.42
C SER A 44 21.29 -6.87 -10.07
N GLY A 45 21.88 -5.75 -10.49
CA GLY A 45 21.23 -4.43 -10.50
C GLY A 45 20.05 -4.33 -11.48
N ASP A 46 19.61 -5.45 -12.04
CA ASP A 46 18.54 -5.59 -12.99
C ASP A 46 17.29 -6.17 -12.31
N ILE A 47 16.34 -5.29 -11.99
CA ILE A 47 15.05 -5.64 -11.37
C ILE A 47 14.15 -6.48 -12.29
N THR A 48 14.52 -6.68 -13.55
CA THR A 48 13.76 -7.53 -14.49
C THR A 48 13.77 -8.99 -14.08
N CYS A 49 14.70 -9.43 -13.24
CA CYS A 49 14.70 -10.77 -12.65
C CYS A 49 13.60 -10.97 -11.59
N ILE A 50 12.96 -9.89 -11.10
CA ILE A 50 11.82 -10.00 -10.19
C ILE A 50 10.62 -10.51 -11.01
N PRO A 51 10.02 -11.66 -10.65
CA PRO A 51 8.83 -12.14 -11.33
C PRO A 51 7.74 -11.07 -11.32
N GLN A 52 7.25 -10.69 -12.50
CA GLN A 52 6.12 -9.78 -12.57
C GLN A 52 4.90 -10.47 -11.98
N PHE A 53 4.33 -9.87 -10.94
CA PHE A 53 3.07 -10.34 -10.39
C PHE A 53 1.96 -10.04 -11.40
N ILE A 54 1.34 -11.10 -11.93
CA ILE A 54 0.15 -11.00 -12.78
C ILE A 54 -1.05 -11.29 -11.87
N PRO A 55 -1.79 -10.27 -11.41
CA PRO A 55 -2.94 -10.49 -10.55
C PRO A 55 -4.04 -11.25 -11.31
N PRO A 56 -4.72 -12.21 -10.65
CA PRO A 56 -5.94 -12.78 -11.20
C PRO A 56 -6.99 -11.68 -11.35
N THR A 57 -7.63 -11.62 -12.51
CA THR A 57 -8.71 -10.67 -12.79
C THR A 57 -10.04 -11.25 -12.35
N HIS A 58 -10.92 -10.39 -11.82
CA HIS A 58 -12.29 -10.76 -11.47
C HIS A 58 -13.25 -9.96 -12.33
N THR A 59 -14.11 -10.65 -13.09
CA THR A 59 -15.09 -10.00 -13.96
C THR A 59 -16.24 -9.46 -13.12
N ILE A 60 -16.51 -8.16 -13.23
CA ILE A 60 -17.66 -7.53 -12.59
C ILE A 60 -18.80 -7.44 -13.60
N ASN A 61 -20.00 -7.85 -13.21
CA ASN A 61 -21.18 -7.69 -14.05
C ASN A 61 -21.76 -6.27 -13.89
N GLU A 62 -21.51 -5.43 -14.90
CA GLU A 62 -21.96 -4.04 -14.94
C GLU A 62 -23.47 -3.85 -15.03
N SER A 63 -24.21 -4.88 -15.49
CA SER A 63 -25.67 -4.84 -15.53
C SER A 63 -26.32 -5.00 -14.16
N THR A 64 -25.56 -5.36 -13.12
CA THR A 64 -26.11 -5.58 -11.78
C THR A 64 -26.48 -4.25 -11.10
N PRO A 65 -27.58 -4.23 -10.32
CA PRO A 65 -27.91 -3.08 -9.48
C PRO A 65 -26.79 -2.68 -8.51
N LYS A 66 -25.99 -3.67 -8.04
CA LYS A 66 -24.86 -3.44 -7.13
C LYS A 66 -23.78 -2.57 -7.77
N PHE A 67 -23.44 -2.83 -9.05
CA PHE A 67 -22.48 -2.03 -9.78
C PHE A 67 -22.96 -0.59 -9.97
N LYS A 68 -24.19 -0.41 -10.45
CA LYS A 68 -24.79 0.92 -10.62
C LYS A 68 -24.81 1.72 -9.31
N LEU A 69 -25.25 1.09 -8.22
CA LEU A 69 -25.27 1.71 -6.89
C LEU A 69 -23.87 2.10 -6.42
N CYS A 70 -22.84 1.29 -6.71
CA CYS A 70 -21.46 1.63 -6.39
C CYS A 70 -21.02 2.90 -7.13
N ILE A 71 -21.25 2.98 -8.44
CA ILE A 71 -20.90 4.15 -9.25
C ILE A 71 -21.65 5.40 -8.74
N ASP A 72 -22.96 5.30 -8.51
CA ASP A 72 -23.76 6.41 -7.97
C ASP A 72 -23.25 6.87 -6.60
N ASN A 73 -22.82 5.94 -5.75
CA ASN A 73 -22.22 6.26 -4.45
C ASN A 73 -20.86 6.95 -4.58
N ILE A 74 -20.00 6.49 -5.49
CA ILE A 74 -18.71 7.14 -5.77
C ILE A 74 -18.95 8.58 -6.24
N LEU A 75 -19.78 8.76 -7.26
CA LEU A 75 -20.10 10.07 -7.84
C LEU A 75 -20.68 11.03 -6.79
N ARG A 76 -21.66 10.57 -6.02
CA ARG A 76 -22.28 11.37 -4.95
C ARG A 76 -21.26 11.80 -3.90
N ARG A 77 -20.39 10.88 -3.44
CA ARG A 77 -19.40 11.20 -2.41
C ARG A 77 -18.33 12.16 -2.92
N ILE A 78 -17.81 11.93 -4.13
CA ILE A 78 -16.83 12.82 -4.77
C ILE A 78 -17.41 14.23 -4.96
N LYS A 79 -18.65 14.33 -5.47
CA LYS A 79 -19.33 15.62 -5.65
C LYS A 79 -19.45 16.39 -4.33
N ASN A 80 -19.77 15.71 -3.24
CA ASN A 80 -19.88 16.31 -1.92
C ASN A 80 -18.53 16.77 -1.33
N MET A 81 -17.41 16.20 -1.79
CA MET A 81 -16.07 16.61 -1.34
C MET A 81 -15.56 17.86 -2.06
N GLY A 82 -16.14 18.23 -3.21
CA GLY A 82 -15.75 19.40 -4.01
C GLY A 82 -14.69 19.09 -5.07
N PRO A 83 -14.03 20.12 -5.64
CA PRO A 83 -12.90 19.93 -6.56
C PRO A 83 -11.58 19.74 -5.81
N VAL A 84 -10.69 18.91 -6.37
CA VAL A 84 -9.34 18.62 -5.85
C VAL A 84 -8.31 19.56 -6.49
N VAL A 85 -8.54 20.87 -6.47
CA VAL A 85 -7.58 21.85 -7.00
C VAL A 85 -6.71 22.34 -5.83
N ASN A 86 -5.38 22.23 -5.95
CA ASN A 86 -4.40 22.61 -4.92
C ASN A 86 -4.56 21.92 -3.55
N SER A 87 -5.19 20.74 -3.52
CA SER A 87 -5.53 20.06 -2.26
C SER A 87 -4.29 19.47 -1.60
N ASN A 88 -4.18 19.57 -0.27
CA ASN A 88 -3.10 18.92 0.48
C ASN A 88 -3.26 17.37 0.47
N LYS A 89 -2.18 16.65 0.80
CA LYS A 89 -2.11 15.17 0.81
C LYS A 89 -3.32 14.51 1.48
N SER A 90 -3.81 15.09 2.58
CA SER A 90 -4.93 14.56 3.34
C SER A 90 -6.22 14.49 2.50
N MET A 91 -6.48 15.54 1.71
CA MET A 91 -7.63 15.58 0.82
C MET A 91 -7.47 14.61 -0.35
N GLN A 92 -6.33 14.57 -1.02
CA GLN A 92 -6.09 13.60 -2.11
C GLN A 92 -6.25 12.14 -1.64
N CYS A 93 -5.66 11.80 -0.48
CA CYS A 93 -5.83 10.48 0.12
C CYS A 93 -7.30 10.18 0.43
N LYS A 94 -8.09 11.17 0.84
CA LYS A 94 -9.52 11.01 1.12
C LYS A 94 -10.35 10.70 -0.12
N TYR A 95 -10.02 11.27 -1.28
CA TYR A 95 -10.66 10.92 -2.55
C TYR A 95 -10.32 9.48 -2.95
N ILE A 96 -9.04 9.14 -2.95
CA ILE A 96 -8.56 7.79 -3.30
C ILE A 96 -9.20 6.77 -2.36
N SER A 97 -9.17 7.02 -1.05
CA SER A 97 -9.80 6.17 -0.05
C SER A 97 -11.28 5.97 -0.34
N THR A 98 -12.01 7.02 -0.67
CA THR A 98 -13.45 6.96 -0.94
C THR A 98 -13.78 6.11 -2.16
N ILE A 99 -13.04 6.29 -3.26
CA ILE A 99 -13.19 5.49 -4.47
C ILE A 99 -12.86 4.03 -4.16
N LEU A 100 -11.70 3.79 -3.53
CA LEU A 100 -11.19 2.45 -3.26
C LEU A 100 -12.11 1.68 -2.32
N HIS A 101 -12.55 2.27 -1.20
CA HIS A 101 -13.50 1.65 -0.27
C HIS A 101 -14.83 1.29 -0.93
N THR A 102 -15.36 2.19 -1.76
CA THR A 102 -16.65 1.95 -2.40
C THR A 102 -16.51 0.89 -3.50
N ALA A 103 -15.47 0.96 -4.33
CA ALA A 103 -15.22 -0.01 -5.39
C ALA A 103 -14.96 -1.42 -4.86
N VAL A 104 -14.10 -1.56 -3.84
CA VAL A 104 -13.79 -2.87 -3.25
C VAL A 104 -15.01 -3.47 -2.55
N SER A 105 -15.94 -2.66 -2.02
CA SER A 105 -17.19 -3.16 -1.43
C SER A 105 -18.15 -3.83 -2.42
N ILE A 106 -17.90 -3.72 -3.73
CA ILE A 106 -18.60 -4.54 -4.73
C ILE A 106 -18.29 -6.03 -4.50
N LEU A 107 -17.09 -6.36 -4.01
CA LEU A 107 -16.63 -7.73 -3.79
C LEU A 107 -16.78 -8.07 -2.30
N ASP A 108 -17.66 -9.03 -2.00
CA ASP A 108 -18.00 -9.39 -0.62
C ASP A 108 -16.89 -10.17 0.10
N ASP A 109 -15.95 -10.72 -0.65
CA ASP A 109 -14.79 -11.46 -0.15
C ASP A 109 -13.56 -10.57 0.06
N LEU A 110 -13.66 -9.25 -0.10
CA LEU A 110 -12.55 -8.31 0.10
C LEU A 110 -12.77 -7.34 1.26
N VAL A 111 -11.68 -7.02 1.95
CA VAL A 111 -11.65 -6.05 3.05
C VAL A 111 -10.49 -5.09 2.88
N ILE A 112 -10.79 -3.78 2.91
CA ILE A 112 -9.77 -2.74 3.04
C ILE A 112 -9.50 -2.46 4.51
N THR A 113 -8.23 -2.42 4.87
CA THR A 113 -7.74 -1.93 6.17
C THR A 113 -6.88 -0.69 5.94
N PRO A 114 -7.35 0.51 6.31
CA PRO A 114 -6.53 1.72 6.25
C PRO A 114 -5.46 1.69 7.36
N GLN A 115 -4.31 2.32 7.09
CA GLN A 115 -3.24 2.57 8.06
C GLN A 115 -2.72 1.31 8.76
N ALA A 116 -2.62 0.20 8.04
CA ALA A 116 -2.19 -1.09 8.57
C ALA A 116 -0.68 -1.14 8.80
N ASN A 117 -0.26 -1.83 9.87
CA ASN A 117 1.14 -2.24 10.04
C ASN A 117 1.34 -3.60 9.36
N ILE A 118 2.29 -3.65 8.43
CA ILE A 118 2.76 -4.86 7.77
C ILE A 118 4.01 -5.32 8.49
N ILE A 119 3.99 -6.56 8.94
CA ILE A 119 5.12 -7.22 9.61
C ILE A 119 5.57 -8.34 8.69
N GLY A 120 6.75 -8.16 8.10
CA GLY A 120 7.48 -9.19 7.37
C GLY A 120 8.54 -9.83 8.25
N GLU A 121 9.33 -10.74 7.66
CA GLU A 121 10.36 -11.50 8.36
C GLU A 121 11.53 -10.63 8.84
N GLU A 122 11.99 -9.69 8.02
CA GLU A 122 13.08 -8.77 8.36
C GLU A 122 12.61 -7.33 8.60
N ASN A 123 11.44 -6.98 8.09
CA ASN A 123 10.99 -5.60 7.97
C ASN A 123 9.58 -5.39 8.50
N THR A 124 9.34 -4.20 9.03
CA THR A 124 8.00 -3.76 9.41
C THR A 124 7.74 -2.36 8.90
N GLY A 125 6.49 -2.03 8.58
CA GLY A 125 6.15 -0.67 8.17
C GLY A 125 4.65 -0.42 8.19
N ARG A 126 4.30 0.84 8.31
CA ARG A 126 2.91 1.29 8.21
C ARG A 126 2.63 1.69 6.77
N VAL A 127 1.55 1.15 6.21
CA VAL A 127 1.11 1.40 4.84
C VAL A 127 -0.21 2.14 4.86
N ASP A 128 -0.54 2.86 3.79
CA ASP A 128 -1.76 3.68 3.76
C ASP A 128 -3.02 2.81 3.66
N TYR A 129 -2.99 1.76 2.82
CA TYR A 129 -4.08 0.78 2.76
C TYR A 129 -3.55 -0.62 2.51
N THR A 130 -4.29 -1.60 3.01
CA THR A 130 -4.13 -3.01 2.68
C THR A 130 -5.46 -3.58 2.22
N ILE A 131 -5.47 -4.27 1.10
CA ILE A 131 -6.63 -5.05 0.64
C ILE A 131 -6.35 -6.50 0.99
N LYS A 132 -7.28 -7.11 1.71
CA LYS A 132 -7.21 -8.51 2.10
C LYS A 132 -8.37 -9.28 1.50
N LYS A 133 -8.08 -10.48 1.01
CA LYS A 133 -9.10 -11.46 0.64
C LYS A 133 -9.49 -12.29 1.86
N ILE A 134 -10.78 -12.41 2.11
CA ILE A 134 -11.34 -13.30 3.12
C ILE A 134 -11.30 -14.72 2.53
N ILE A 135 -10.50 -15.58 3.14
CA ILE A 135 -10.45 -17.01 2.78
C ILE A 135 -11.40 -17.79 3.70
N SER A 136 -11.46 -17.41 4.98
CA SER A 136 -12.40 -17.93 5.97
C SER A 136 -12.65 -16.89 7.06
N GLU A 137 -13.56 -17.17 7.99
CA GLU A 137 -13.88 -16.25 9.11
C GLU A 137 -12.64 -15.83 9.92
N LEU A 138 -11.63 -16.70 10.00
CA LEU A 138 -10.41 -16.48 10.77
C LEU A 138 -9.18 -16.15 9.90
N LEU A 139 -9.25 -16.36 8.58
CA LEU A 139 -8.11 -16.23 7.69
C LEU A 139 -8.35 -15.15 6.62
N LYS A 140 -7.48 -14.14 6.63
CA LYS A 140 -7.44 -13.08 5.63
C LYS A 140 -6.05 -13.01 5.02
N GLU A 141 -5.97 -13.12 3.70
CA GLU A 141 -4.74 -13.03 2.94
C GLU A 141 -4.55 -11.61 2.40
N ILE A 142 -3.35 -11.04 2.55
CA ILE A 142 -3.01 -9.74 1.97
C ILE A 142 -2.78 -9.94 0.47
N ILE A 143 -3.57 -9.29 -0.37
CA ILE A 143 -3.44 -9.36 -1.83
C ILE A 143 -2.91 -8.05 -2.44
N CYS A 144 -3.01 -6.93 -1.71
CA CYS A 144 -2.49 -5.65 -2.17
C CYS A 144 -2.12 -4.75 -0.98
N ILE A 145 -1.02 -4.03 -1.14
CA ILE A 145 -0.55 -2.96 -0.25
C ILE A 145 -0.47 -1.70 -1.11
N THR A 146 -1.03 -0.60 -0.61
CA THR A 146 -0.95 0.68 -1.31
C THR A 146 -0.40 1.75 -0.40
N GLU A 147 0.51 2.54 -0.96
CA GLU A 147 1.04 3.77 -0.34
C GLU A 147 0.70 4.94 -1.27
N GLY A 148 0.22 6.04 -0.68
CA GLY A 148 -0.06 7.28 -1.39
C GLY A 148 1.23 7.98 -1.77
N LYS A 149 1.47 8.10 -3.07
CA LYS A 149 2.61 8.86 -3.61
C LYS A 149 2.31 10.37 -3.62
N GLN A 150 3.33 11.18 -3.36
CA GLN A 150 3.27 12.63 -3.58
C GLN A 150 3.46 12.93 -5.06
N ASN A 151 2.51 13.63 -5.67
CA ASN A 151 2.81 14.39 -6.88
C ASN A 151 3.30 15.76 -6.40
N GLN A 152 4.63 15.94 -6.31
CA GLN A 152 5.13 17.30 -6.50
C GLN A 152 4.86 17.60 -7.97
N ALA A 153 3.88 18.44 -8.25
CA ALA A 153 3.91 19.17 -9.51
C ALA A 153 5.22 19.98 -9.45
N THR A 154 6.25 19.52 -10.16
CA THR A 154 7.38 20.40 -10.47
C THR A 154 6.80 21.58 -11.22
N MET A 155 7.03 22.78 -10.70
CA MET A 155 6.56 24.06 -11.26
C MET A 155 7.01 24.29 -12.73
N ASP A 156 7.81 23.38 -13.28
CA ASP A 156 8.36 23.42 -14.64
C ASP A 156 7.32 23.08 -15.71
N GLU A 157 6.29 22.28 -15.40
CA GLU A 157 5.28 21.86 -16.40
C GLU A 157 4.26 22.97 -16.71
N TYR A 158 4.06 23.91 -15.77
CA TYR A 158 3.17 25.07 -15.97
C TYR A 158 3.80 26.18 -16.83
N ASN A 159 5.13 26.31 -16.83
CA ASN A 159 5.81 27.33 -17.64
C ASN A 159 5.89 26.91 -19.12
N TYR A 160 6.01 25.60 -19.40
CA TYR A 160 6.10 25.09 -20.78
C TYR A 160 4.78 25.22 -21.57
N GLU A 161 3.64 25.09 -20.89
CA GLU A 161 2.31 25.23 -21.52
C GLU A 161 1.87 26.70 -21.69
N GLN A 162 2.42 27.64 -20.91
CA GLN A 162 2.16 29.07 -21.07
C GLN A 162 2.94 29.67 -22.26
N GLU A 163 4.21 29.30 -22.43
CA GLU A 163 5.03 29.77 -23.58
C GLU A 163 4.50 29.32 -24.94
N LYS A 164 3.71 28.22 -25.00
CA LYS A 164 3.10 27.73 -26.23
C LYS A 164 1.77 28.44 -26.60
N MET A 165 1.15 29.14 -25.66
CA MET A 165 -0.07 29.92 -25.90
C MET A 165 0.20 31.41 -26.19
N GLU A 166 1.42 31.89 -25.91
CA GLU A 166 1.83 33.29 -26.15
C GLU A 166 2.79 33.46 -27.35
N GLY A 167 3.07 32.38 -28.10
CA GLY A 167 3.91 32.38 -29.32
C GLY A 167 3.13 32.35 -30.62
#